data_AF-A0A1Q3TT67-F1
#
_entry.id   AF-A0A1Q3TT67-F1
#
_cell.length_a   1.000
_cell.length_b   1.000
_cell.length_c   1.000
_cell.angle_alpha   90.00
_cell.angle_beta   90.00
_cell.angle_gamma   90.00
#
_symmetry.space_group_name_H-M   'P 1'
#
loop_
_entity.id
_entity.type
_entity.pdbx_description
1 polymer ?
#
loop_
_entity_poly.entity_id
_entity_poly.type
_entity_poly.pdbx_seq_one_letter_code
_entity_poly.pdbx_strand_id
1 'polypeptide(L)'
;MITVRKFLFSLKFIALPVLFLVLISSCGQQNEGGVRIPVPKDTSGLAEINHFIPVEKINEFQKSFVAQRDSLTRLSGYYFPISETFNKQALLDLLKDSANVGIRIYYGLKTGGNRNEIRLVLVGVNSEGQDLYYEKGGQIGKVATQVPPGGGKGGVEYGQCDPPCEQ
;
A
#
# COMPACT_ATOMS: atom_id res chain seq x y z
N MET A 1 -58.05 -52.07 -20.63
CA MET A 1 -56.74 -52.30 -19.97
C MET A 1 -55.84 -51.12 -20.29
N ILE A 2 -55.52 -50.30 -19.29
CA ILE A 2 -54.73 -49.07 -19.45
C ILE A 2 -53.27 -49.41 -19.19
N THR A 3 -52.42 -49.27 -20.21
CA THR A 3 -50.97 -49.54 -20.12
C THR A 3 -50.26 -48.24 -19.74
N VAL A 4 -49.94 -48.08 -18.44
CA VAL A 4 -49.15 -46.94 -17.96
C VAL A 4 -47.67 -47.20 -18.24
N ARG A 5 -47.12 -46.47 -19.22
CA ARG A 5 -45.70 -46.45 -19.56
C ARG A 5 -44.95 -45.73 -18.42
N LYS A 6 -44.22 -46.47 -17.58
CA LYS A 6 -43.41 -45.89 -16.49
C LYS A 6 -42.26 -45.06 -17.07
N PHE A 7 -42.40 -43.75 -16.98
CA PHE A 7 -41.43 -42.74 -17.36
C PHE A 7 -40.36 -42.65 -16.25
N LEU A 8 -39.33 -43.50 -16.32
CA LEU A 8 -38.15 -43.39 -15.47
C LEU A 8 -37.24 -42.31 -16.04
N PHE A 9 -37.64 -41.04 -15.86
CA PHE A 9 -36.76 -39.91 -16.14
C PHE A 9 -35.64 -39.91 -15.09
N SER A 10 -34.47 -40.30 -15.55
CA SER A 10 -33.25 -40.41 -14.76
C SER A 10 -32.94 -39.09 -14.05
N LEU A 11 -33.00 -39.13 -12.72
CA LEU A 11 -32.65 -38.06 -11.77
C LEU A 11 -31.24 -37.47 -12.02
N LYS A 12 -30.39 -38.17 -12.79
CA LYS A 12 -29.03 -37.74 -13.16
C LYS A 12 -28.98 -36.62 -14.21
N PHE A 13 -30.06 -36.37 -14.95
CA PHE A 13 -30.07 -35.31 -15.97
C PHE A 13 -30.36 -33.90 -15.40
N ILE A 14 -30.85 -33.80 -14.17
CA ILE A 14 -31.18 -32.51 -13.54
C ILE A 14 -29.99 -31.96 -12.72
N ALA A 15 -29.12 -32.82 -12.18
CA ALA A 15 -27.99 -32.39 -11.35
C ALA A 15 -26.90 -31.63 -12.13
N LEU A 16 -26.67 -31.99 -13.40
CA LEU A 16 -25.62 -31.40 -14.24
C LEU A 16 -25.88 -29.93 -14.64
N PRO A 17 -27.09 -29.53 -15.08
CA PRO A 17 -27.35 -28.12 -15.40
C PRO A 17 -27.39 -27.21 -14.16
N VAL A 18 -27.79 -27.74 -12.99
CA VAL A 18 -27.81 -26.97 -11.72
C VAL A 18 -26.38 -26.66 -11.26
N LEU A 19 -25.46 -27.63 -11.34
CA LEU A 19 -24.05 -27.41 -11.02
C LEU A 19 -23.40 -26.38 -11.97
N PHE A 20 -23.78 -26.41 -13.25
CA PHE A 20 -23.31 -25.43 -14.23
C PHE A 20 -23.83 -24.01 -13.91
N LEU A 21 -25.11 -23.86 -13.54
CA LEU A 21 -25.70 -22.59 -13.10
C LEU A 21 -25.02 -22.01 -11.85
N VAL A 22 -24.64 -22.83 -10.88
CA VAL A 22 -23.91 -22.39 -9.67
C VAL A 22 -22.50 -21.90 -10.02
N LEU A 23 -21.82 -22.54 -10.98
CA LEU A 23 -20.48 -22.11 -11.42
C LEU A 23 -20.52 -20.79 -12.21
N ILE A 24 -21.55 -20.55 -13.03
CA ILE A 24 -21.67 -19.27 -13.76
C ILE A 24 -22.03 -18.13 -12.80
N SER A 25 -22.82 -18.41 -11.75
CA SER A 25 -23.21 -17.41 -10.75
C SER A 25 -22.09 -17.04 -9.77
N SER A 26 -20.98 -17.78 -9.74
CA SER A 26 -19.79 -17.47 -8.93
C SER A 26 -18.77 -16.57 -9.65
N CYS A 27 -18.95 -16.32 -10.95
CA CYS A 27 -18.13 -15.40 -11.73
C CYS A 27 -18.87 -14.07 -11.91
N GLY A 28 -18.96 -13.27 -10.86
CA GLY A 28 -19.66 -11.99 -10.99
C GLY A 28 -19.86 -11.18 -9.73
N GLN A 29 -18.90 -11.14 -8.81
CA GLN A 29 -18.82 -10.03 -7.86
C GLN A 29 -17.63 -9.16 -8.22
N GLN A 30 -17.84 -8.27 -9.20
CA GLN A 30 -17.06 -7.06 -9.24
C GLN A 30 -17.50 -6.23 -8.03
N ASN A 31 -16.59 -6.08 -7.07
CA ASN A 31 -16.74 -5.20 -5.93
C ASN A 31 -16.79 -3.74 -6.41
N GLU A 32 -17.94 -3.32 -6.94
CA GLU A 32 -18.19 -1.95 -7.39
C GLU A 32 -18.71 -1.11 -6.21
N GLY A 33 -17.87 -0.96 -5.17
CA GLY A 33 -18.19 -0.11 -4.02
C GLY A 33 -17.46 1.24 -4.00
N GLY A 34 -16.48 1.44 -4.88
CA GLY A 34 -15.61 2.61 -4.87
C GLY A 34 -15.98 3.65 -5.93
N VAL A 35 -15.98 4.93 -5.54
CA VAL A 35 -15.99 6.04 -6.49
C VAL A 35 -14.65 6.06 -7.24
N ARG A 36 -14.67 5.95 -8.57
CA ARG A 36 -13.46 6.09 -9.38
C ARG A 36 -13.04 7.56 -9.41
N ILE A 37 -11.92 7.88 -8.74
CA ILE A 37 -11.30 9.20 -8.80
C ILE A 37 -10.29 9.18 -9.95
N PRO A 38 -10.49 9.94 -11.04
CA PRO A 38 -9.48 10.05 -12.09
C PRO A 38 -8.22 10.70 -11.50
N VAL A 39 -7.06 10.11 -11.79
CA VAL A 39 -5.76 10.67 -11.39
C VAL A 39 -5.15 11.37 -12.60
N PRO A 40 -5.27 12.70 -12.73
CA PRO A 40 -4.58 13.43 -13.78
C PRO A 40 -3.07 13.34 -13.57
N LYS A 41 -2.32 13.32 -14.69
CA LYS A 41 -0.86 13.36 -14.67
C LYS A 41 -0.39 14.57 -13.85
N ASP A 42 0.47 14.33 -12.88
CA ASP A 42 1.11 15.38 -12.10
C ASP A 42 2.31 15.93 -12.89
N THR A 43 2.29 17.23 -13.18
CA THR A 43 3.35 17.94 -13.90
C THR A 43 4.06 18.96 -13.00
N SER A 44 3.83 18.91 -11.69
CA SER A 44 4.51 19.77 -10.72
C SER A 44 5.93 19.25 -10.43
N GLY A 45 6.82 20.13 -9.96
CA GLY A 45 8.16 19.73 -9.52
C GLY A 45 8.14 18.71 -8.37
N LEU A 46 7.05 18.67 -7.57
CA LEU A 46 6.86 17.68 -6.51
C LEU A 46 6.75 16.24 -7.08
N ALA A 47 6.26 16.09 -8.31
CA ALA A 47 6.16 14.79 -8.98
C ALA A 47 7.53 14.20 -9.36
N GLU A 48 8.57 15.03 -9.47
CA GLU A 48 9.93 14.61 -9.85
C GLU A 48 10.71 14.05 -8.65
N ILE A 49 10.24 14.30 -7.42
CA ILE A 49 10.98 13.93 -6.21
C ILE A 49 10.75 12.46 -5.89
N ASN A 50 11.84 11.73 -5.61
CA ASN A 50 11.79 10.33 -5.22
C ASN A 50 11.61 10.20 -3.70
N HIS A 51 10.43 9.76 -3.26
CA HIS A 51 10.12 9.59 -1.84
C HIS A 51 10.43 8.16 -1.34
N PHE A 52 11.16 7.35 -2.10
CA PHE A 52 11.49 5.99 -1.66
C PHE A 52 12.53 5.97 -0.55
N ILE A 53 12.22 5.28 0.54
CA ILE A 53 13.17 4.95 1.61
C ILE A 53 13.27 3.41 1.76
N PRO A 54 14.49 2.83 1.79
CA PRO A 54 14.66 1.39 1.95
C PRO A 54 14.33 0.92 3.38
N VAL A 55 13.85 -0.32 3.53
CA VAL A 55 13.43 -0.92 4.82
C VAL A 55 14.53 -0.84 5.87
N GLU A 56 15.79 -0.99 5.49
CA GLU A 56 16.91 -0.89 6.43
C GLU A 56 16.97 0.48 7.09
N LYS A 57 16.69 1.55 6.33
CA LYS A 57 16.63 2.92 6.84
C LYS A 57 15.36 3.19 7.64
N ILE A 58 14.23 2.61 7.24
CA ILE A 58 12.99 2.64 8.04
C ILE A 58 13.26 2.05 9.43
N ASN A 59 13.88 0.88 9.48
CA ASN A 59 14.21 0.19 10.73
C ASN A 59 15.19 0.99 11.59
N GLU A 60 16.22 1.60 10.98
CA GLU A 60 17.17 2.48 11.67
C GLU A 60 16.46 3.68 12.32
N PHE A 61 15.56 4.34 11.57
CA PHE A 61 14.82 5.50 12.05
C PHE A 61 13.84 5.12 13.16
N GLN A 62 13.09 4.04 12.99
CA GLN A 62 12.15 3.55 14.01
C GLN A 62 12.87 3.14 15.28
N LYS A 63 13.98 2.38 15.17
CA LYS A 63 14.76 1.96 16.33
C LYS A 63 15.29 3.16 17.11
N SER A 64 15.81 4.16 16.41
CA SER A 64 16.30 5.41 17.00
C SER A 64 15.19 6.19 17.67
N PHE A 65 14.02 6.27 17.04
CA PHE A 65 12.85 6.91 17.62
C PHE A 65 12.36 6.19 18.87
N VAL A 66 12.16 4.87 18.83
CA VAL A 66 11.71 4.07 19.99
C VAL A 66 12.65 4.21 21.18
N ALA A 67 13.97 4.17 20.93
CA ALA A 67 14.97 4.29 21.99
C ALA A 67 14.94 5.66 22.70
N GLN A 68 14.46 6.70 22.02
CA GLN A 68 14.57 8.07 22.50
C GLN A 68 13.20 8.71 22.80
N ARG A 69 12.10 8.12 22.31
CA ARG A 69 10.73 8.67 22.37
C ARG A 69 10.36 9.14 23.76
N ASP A 70 10.58 8.32 24.78
CA ASP A 70 10.19 8.64 26.15
C ASP A 70 11.09 9.72 26.77
N SER A 71 12.29 9.91 26.22
CA SER A 71 13.23 10.99 26.55
C SER A 71 13.09 12.22 25.65
N LEU A 72 12.21 12.21 24.65
CA LEU A 72 11.82 13.40 23.86
C LEU A 72 10.95 14.36 24.70
N THR A 73 11.20 14.45 26.00
CA THR A 73 10.56 15.38 26.92
C THR A 73 11.12 16.79 26.65
N ARG A 74 10.37 17.55 25.85
CA ARG A 74 10.59 18.95 25.43
C ARG A 74 11.79 19.18 24.51
N LEU A 75 11.55 19.02 23.20
CA LEU A 75 11.96 19.85 22.05
C LEU A 75 13.42 20.37 21.93
N SER A 76 14.33 20.11 22.85
CA SER A 76 15.69 20.64 22.82
C SER A 76 16.57 19.73 21.96
N GLY A 77 17.02 20.27 20.82
CA GLY A 77 17.98 19.60 19.93
C GLY A 77 17.38 18.77 18.78
N TYR A 78 16.05 18.64 18.71
CA TYR A 78 15.35 17.99 17.59
C TYR A 78 14.52 19.00 16.81
N TYR A 79 14.72 19.05 15.50
CA TYR A 79 13.86 19.84 14.65
C TYR A 79 12.59 19.04 14.31
N PHE A 80 11.47 19.57 14.79
CA PHE A 80 10.13 19.10 14.44
C PHE A 80 9.65 19.89 13.22
N PRO A 81 9.28 19.20 12.13
CA PRO A 81 8.71 19.89 10.99
C PRO A 81 7.30 20.36 11.33
N ILE A 82 6.89 21.49 10.76
CA ILE A 82 5.50 21.95 10.84
C ILE A 82 4.61 21.01 10.00
N SER A 83 5.13 20.54 8.86
CA SER A 83 4.46 19.61 7.96
C SER A 83 5.45 18.74 7.19
N GLU A 84 4.99 17.59 6.67
CA GLU A 84 5.69 16.83 5.62
C GLU A 84 4.76 16.67 4.42
N THR A 85 5.31 16.87 3.22
CA THR A 85 4.55 16.76 1.97
C THR A 85 4.90 15.49 1.24
N PHE A 86 3.90 14.69 0.88
CA PHE A 86 4.08 13.53 0.02
C PHE A 86 3.58 13.83 -1.38
N ASN A 87 4.34 13.43 -2.40
CA ASN A 87 3.87 13.59 -3.76
C ASN A 87 2.70 12.62 -4.02
N LYS A 88 1.83 13.02 -4.96
CA LYS A 88 0.61 12.28 -5.27
C LYS A 88 0.91 10.84 -5.69
N GLN A 89 2.00 10.66 -6.43
CA GLN A 89 2.39 9.37 -6.97
C GLN A 89 2.74 8.37 -5.86
N ALA A 90 3.51 8.78 -4.86
CA ALA A 90 3.92 7.96 -3.74
C ALA A 90 2.73 7.48 -2.90
N LEU A 91 1.75 8.36 -2.65
CA LEU A 91 0.51 7.97 -1.97
C LEU A 91 -0.31 6.97 -2.79
N LEU A 92 -0.45 7.22 -4.09
CA LEU A 92 -1.17 6.30 -4.97
C LEU A 92 -0.48 4.95 -5.08
N ASP A 93 0.85 4.90 -5.04
CA ASP A 93 1.60 3.65 -5.13
C ASP A 93 1.44 2.80 -3.87
N LEU A 94 1.29 3.42 -2.70
CA LEU A 94 0.83 2.70 -1.51
C LEU A 94 -0.59 2.16 -1.72
N LEU A 95 -1.53 3.01 -2.16
CA LEU A 95 -2.96 2.66 -2.21
C LEU A 95 -3.37 1.69 -3.32
N LYS A 96 -2.55 1.52 -4.37
CA LYS A 96 -2.88 0.65 -5.52
C LYS A 96 -2.75 -0.85 -5.23
N ASP A 97 -2.01 -1.24 -4.20
CA ASP A 97 -1.87 -2.65 -3.84
C ASP A 97 -3.20 -3.19 -3.30
N SER A 98 -3.74 -4.25 -3.90
CA SER A 98 -5.01 -4.84 -3.47
C SER A 98 -4.95 -5.49 -2.09
N ALA A 99 -3.74 -5.84 -1.62
CA ALA A 99 -3.53 -6.29 -0.25
C ALA A 99 -3.53 -5.14 0.76
N ASN A 100 -3.38 -3.89 0.29
CA ASN A 100 -3.36 -2.72 1.14
C ASN A 100 -4.78 -2.28 1.51
N VAL A 101 -5.06 -2.28 2.82
CA VAL A 101 -6.33 -1.82 3.39
C VAL A 101 -6.19 -0.51 4.17
N GLY A 102 -4.97 0.04 4.29
CA GLY A 102 -4.71 1.30 4.99
C GLY A 102 -3.25 1.72 5.03
N ILE A 103 -2.99 2.96 5.44
CA ILE A 103 -1.63 3.49 5.56
C ILE A 103 -1.26 3.55 7.05
N ARG A 104 -0.05 3.07 7.39
CA ARG A 104 0.57 3.31 8.70
C ARG A 104 1.67 4.35 8.55
N ILE A 105 1.65 5.30 9.47
CA ILE A 105 2.64 6.37 9.56
C ILE A 105 3.51 6.09 10.78
N TYR A 106 4.79 5.85 10.54
CA TYR A 106 5.79 5.72 11.58
C TYR A 106 6.51 7.03 11.82
N TYR A 107 6.75 7.34 13.09
CA TYR A 107 7.74 8.32 13.47
C TYR A 107 9.13 7.68 13.43
N GLY A 108 10.05 8.40 12.82
CA GLY A 108 11.45 8.06 12.71
C GLY A 108 12.33 9.16 13.27
N LEU A 109 13.55 8.80 13.64
CA LEU A 109 14.57 9.76 14.03
C LEU A 109 15.80 9.60 13.14
N LYS A 110 16.14 10.67 12.41
CA LYS A 110 17.38 10.77 11.64
C LYS A 110 18.39 11.57 12.46
N THR A 111 19.46 10.90 12.86
CA THR A 111 20.58 11.50 13.62
C THR A 111 21.83 11.61 12.76
N GLY A 112 22.69 12.59 13.02
CA GLY A 112 24.00 12.70 12.35
C GLY A 112 23.99 13.41 10.99
N GLY A 113 22.89 14.06 10.61
CA GLY A 113 22.88 15.07 9.54
C GLY A 113 23.26 16.46 10.05
N ASN A 114 22.86 17.51 9.32
CA ASN A 114 23.06 18.91 9.75
C ASN A 114 22.34 19.24 11.07
N ARG A 115 21.28 18.49 11.38
CA ARG A 115 20.52 18.55 12.62
C ARG A 115 19.87 17.18 12.86
N ASN A 116 19.43 16.93 14.08
CA ASN A 116 18.59 15.77 14.36
C ASN A 116 17.15 16.07 13.95
N GLU A 117 16.56 15.15 13.19
CA GLU A 117 15.28 15.40 12.54
C GLU A 117 14.30 14.27 12.83
N ILE A 118 13.07 14.65 13.13
CA ILE A 118 11.96 13.70 13.17
C ILE A 118 11.46 13.49 11.75
N ARG A 119 11.19 12.24 11.40
CA ARG A 119 10.75 11.82 10.08
C ARG A 119 9.41 11.12 10.16
N LEU A 120 8.58 11.29 9.14
CA LEU A 120 7.42 10.44 8.91
C LEU A 120 7.73 9.46 7.79
N VAL A 121 7.43 8.19 8.07
CA VAL A 121 7.56 7.10 7.09
C VAL A 121 6.19 6.48 6.89
N LEU A 122 5.73 6.42 5.65
CA LEU A 122 4.46 5.80 5.27
C LEU A 122 4.71 4.39 4.71
N VAL A 123 3.91 3.44 5.18
CA VAL A 123 3.86 2.06 4.65
C VAL A 123 2.39 1.64 4.46
N GLY A 124 2.16 0.65 3.59
CA GLY A 124 0.85 0.02 3.50
C GLY A 124 0.60 -0.94 4.66
N VAL A 125 -0.65 -1.29 4.92
CA VAL A 125 -1.04 -2.25 5.94
C VAL A 125 -2.05 -3.23 5.33
N ASN A 126 -1.87 -4.52 5.58
CA ASN A 126 -2.83 -5.53 5.12
C ASN A 126 -3.97 -5.78 6.13
N SER A 127 -4.94 -6.62 5.76
CA SER A 127 -6.08 -6.97 6.62
C SER A 127 -5.69 -7.66 7.93
N GLU A 128 -4.47 -8.17 8.04
CA GLU A 128 -3.91 -8.78 9.26
C GLU A 128 -3.15 -7.77 10.13
N GLY A 129 -3.05 -6.50 9.70
CA GLY A 129 -2.32 -5.47 10.42
C GLY A 129 -0.80 -5.51 10.22
N GLN A 130 -0.30 -6.23 9.22
CA GLN A 130 1.12 -6.31 8.89
C GLN A 130 1.51 -5.22 7.90
N ASP A 131 2.76 -4.75 8.00
CA ASP A 131 3.31 -3.74 7.08
C ASP A 131 3.54 -4.32 5.69
N LEU A 132 3.22 -3.52 4.68
CA LEU A 132 3.50 -3.78 3.28
C LEU A 132 4.58 -2.81 2.78
N TYR A 133 5.69 -3.38 2.31
CA TYR A 133 6.83 -2.66 1.72
C TYR A 133 6.91 -2.93 0.21
N TYR A 134 7.31 -1.93 -0.58
CA TYR A 134 7.40 -2.02 -2.04
C TYR A 134 8.87 -2.01 -2.52
N GLU A 135 9.14 -2.55 -3.72
CA GLU A 135 10.52 -2.74 -4.20
C GLU A 135 11.12 -1.50 -4.89
N LYS A 136 12.43 -1.31 -4.69
CA LYS A 136 13.22 -0.21 -5.24
C LYS A 136 13.31 -0.32 -6.76
N GLY A 137 12.81 0.68 -7.48
CA GLY A 137 12.84 0.69 -8.94
C GLY A 137 11.78 -0.19 -9.60
N GLY A 138 10.85 -0.76 -8.82
CA GLY A 138 9.61 -1.31 -9.38
C GLY A 138 8.90 -0.22 -10.18
N GLN A 139 8.54 -0.51 -11.43
CA GLN A 139 7.67 0.39 -12.18
C GLN A 139 6.40 0.62 -11.36
N ILE A 140 6.09 1.91 -11.18
CA ILE A 140 4.86 2.46 -10.62
C ILE A 140 3.67 1.52 -10.87
N GLY A 141 3.06 1.00 -9.79
CA GLY A 141 1.84 0.18 -9.87
C GLY A 141 2.01 -1.32 -10.13
N LYS A 142 3.21 -1.90 -10.03
CA LYS A 142 3.37 -3.37 -9.98
C LYS A 142 3.55 -3.86 -8.54
N VAL A 143 2.60 -4.66 -8.08
CA VAL A 143 2.64 -5.46 -6.85
C VAL A 143 3.92 -6.32 -6.82
N ALA A 144 4.41 -6.63 -5.62
CA ALA A 144 5.60 -7.43 -5.29
C ALA A 144 5.58 -8.90 -5.77
N THR A 145 5.03 -9.20 -6.94
CA THR A 145 4.99 -10.54 -7.55
C THR A 145 5.74 -10.64 -8.88
N GLN A 146 6.21 -9.53 -9.46
CA GLN A 146 7.00 -9.55 -10.70
C GLN A 146 8.07 -8.46 -10.76
N VAL A 147 9.17 -8.62 -10.01
CA VAL A 147 10.36 -7.76 -10.12
C VAL A 147 11.63 -8.63 -9.98
N PRO A 148 12.76 -8.30 -10.67
CA PRO A 148 13.97 -9.12 -10.70
C PRO A 148 14.74 -9.15 -9.36
N PRO A 149 15.61 -10.15 -9.13
CA PRO A 149 16.35 -10.28 -7.88
C PRO A 149 17.27 -9.06 -7.63
N GLY A 150 17.14 -8.42 -6.46
CA GLY A 150 18.11 -7.41 -5.97
C GLY A 150 17.60 -5.97 -5.78
N GLY A 151 16.34 -5.67 -6.12
CA GLY A 151 15.72 -4.37 -5.84
C GLY A 151 15.15 -4.32 -4.42
N GLY A 152 15.91 -3.83 -3.44
CA GLY A 152 15.52 -3.84 -2.01
C GLY A 152 14.10 -3.30 -1.72
N LYS A 153 13.49 -3.75 -0.62
CA LYS A 153 12.13 -3.34 -0.19
C LYS A 153 12.16 -2.00 0.55
N GLY A 154 11.05 -1.25 0.55
CA GLY A 154 10.98 0.08 1.17
C GLY A 154 9.57 0.65 1.36
N GLY A 155 9.53 1.89 1.82
CA GLY A 155 8.35 2.70 2.13
C GLY A 155 8.52 4.12 1.59
N VAL A 156 7.60 5.01 1.94
CA VAL A 156 7.61 6.41 1.49
C VAL A 156 8.12 7.33 2.61
N GLU A 157 9.17 8.12 2.35
CA GLU A 157 9.66 9.21 3.19
C GLU A 157 10.15 10.36 2.29
N TYR A 158 9.84 11.59 2.66
CA TYR A 158 10.22 12.77 1.89
C TYR A 158 11.28 13.62 2.60
N GLY A 159 11.27 13.56 3.93
CA GLY A 159 11.94 14.56 4.74
C GLY A 159 11.18 15.88 4.75
N GLN A 160 11.79 16.84 5.41
CA GLN A 160 11.13 18.07 5.84
C GLN A 160 11.43 19.19 4.85
N CYS A 161 10.55 19.42 3.87
CA CYS A 161 10.52 20.68 3.16
C CYS A 161 9.09 21.19 3.02
N ASP A 162 8.92 22.50 3.19
CA ASP A 162 7.66 23.20 2.96
C ASP A 162 7.61 23.58 1.46
N PRO A 163 6.69 23.01 0.66
CA PRO A 163 6.62 23.31 -0.76
C PRO A 163 6.34 24.80 -1.05
N PRO A 164 6.84 25.35 -2.18
CA PRO A 164 7.64 24.67 -3.20
C PRO A 164 9.07 24.46 -2.71
N CYS A 165 9.52 23.21 -2.71
CA CYS A 165 10.87 22.90 -2.30
C CYS A 165 11.80 23.37 -3.42
N GLU A 166 12.63 24.38 -3.13
CA GLU A 166 13.71 24.75 -4.05
C GLU A 166 14.62 23.52 -4.23
N GLN A 167 14.84 23.13 -5.48
CA GLN A 167 15.69 22.00 -5.86
C GLN A 167 17.16 22.25 -5.53
#